data_AF-A0AAU2C5L7-F1
#
_entry.id   AF-A0AAU2C5L7-F1
#
_cell.length_a   1.000
_cell.length_b   1.000
_cell.length_c   1.000
_cell.angle_alpha   90.00
_cell.angle_beta   90.00
_cell.angle_gamma   90.00
#
_symmetry.space_group_name_H-M   'P 1'
#
loop_
_entity.id
_entity.type
_entity.pdbx_description
1 polymer ?
#
loop_
_entity_poly.entity_id
_entity_poly.type
_entity_poly.pdbx_seq_one_letter_code
_entity_poly.pdbx_strand_id
1 'polypeptide(L)' 'MTDGAGPYPGPADLDRRILALLLAGLTDQTTATQLGLSPRTLHRRLRHLMDTAGVRTRMQLGAHAVRHGWSEPPVPSGP' A
#
# COMPACT_ATOMS: atom_id res chain seq x y z
N MET A 1 8.07 25.46 10.56
CA MET A 1 8.67 24.39 11.37
C MET A 1 8.46 23.10 10.60
N THR A 2 9.48 22.75 9.82
CA THR A 2 9.65 21.61 8.90
C THR A 2 8.52 20.56 8.82
N ASP A 3 7.75 20.60 7.73
CA ASP A 3 6.95 19.45 7.27
C ASP A 3 7.93 18.31 6.95
N GLY A 4 7.96 17.31 7.82
CA GLY A 4 8.81 16.14 7.74
C GLY A 4 8.34 15.19 6.63
N ALA A 5 8.55 15.56 5.37
CA ALA A 5 8.68 14.58 4.30
C ALA A 5 10.03 13.86 4.51
N GLY A 6 10.01 12.79 5.32
CA GLY A 6 11.18 11.91 5.47
C GLY A 6 11.65 11.37 4.12
N PRO A 7 12.95 11.01 3.98
CA PRO A 7 13.61 10.75 2.70
C PRO A 7 13.23 9.42 2.03
N TYR A 8 12.10 8.81 2.39
CA TYR A 8 11.62 7.57 1.79
C TYR A 8 10.40 7.90 0.93
N PRO A 9 10.48 7.79 -0.41
CA PRO A 9 9.26 7.82 -1.20
C PRO A 9 8.39 6.66 -0.70
N GLY A 10 7.28 6.99 -0.04
CA GLY A 10 6.28 6.01 0.36
C GLY A 10 5.77 5.22 -0.85
N PRO A 11 4.95 4.19 -0.63
CA PRO A 11 4.44 3.35 -1.71
C PRO A 11 3.83 4.17 -2.85
N ALA A 12 3.97 3.67 -4.08
CA ALA A 12 3.33 4.26 -5.25
C ALA A 12 1.81 4.25 -5.10
N ASP A 13 1.09 5.15 -5.77
CA ASP A 13 -0.36 5.31 -5.61
C ASP A 13 -1.15 3.99 -5.82
N LEU A 14 -0.71 3.17 -6.77
CA LEU A 14 -1.32 1.85 -6.99
C LEU A 14 -1.12 0.93 -5.78
N ASP A 15 0.05 0.95 -5.16
CA ASP A 15 0.36 0.16 -3.97
C ASP A 15 -0.46 0.66 -2.77
N ARG A 16 -0.69 1.97 -2.65
CA ARG A 16 -1.60 2.54 -1.65
C ARG A 16 -3.03 2.07 -1.83
N ARG A 17 -3.52 2.04 -3.07
CA ARG A 17 -4.86 1.51 -3.42
C ARG A 17 -4.97 0.02 -3.11
N ILE A 18 -3.93 -0.77 -3.39
CA ILE A 18 -3.87 -2.18 -2.99
C ILE A 18 -4.03 -2.31 -1.47
N LEU A 19 -3.24 -1.55 -0.70
CA LEU A 19 -3.29 -1.59 0.77
C LEU A 19 -4.65 -1.17 1.32
N ALA A 20 -5.25 -0.11 0.76
CA ALA A 20 -6.58 0.35 1.16
C ALA A 20 -7.66 -0.73 0.96
N LEU A 21 -7.68 -1.40 -0.19
CA LEU A 21 -8.66 -2.45 -0.49
C LEU A 21 -8.45 -3.68 0.41
N LEU A 22 -7.21 -4.09 0.66
CA LEU A 22 -6.92 -5.20 1.57
C LEU A 22 -7.32 -4.88 3.02
N LEU A 23 -7.10 -3.64 3.47
CA LEU A 23 -7.53 -3.18 4.80
C LEU A 23 -9.06 -3.09 4.92
N ALA A 24 -9.76 -2.82 3.81
CA ALA A 24 -11.21 -2.92 3.73
C ALA A 24 -11.73 -4.38 3.74
N GLY A 25 -10.84 -5.37 3.85
CA GLY A 25 -11.19 -6.79 3.96
C GLY A 25 -11.37 -7.51 2.63
N LEU A 26 -11.02 -6.88 1.51
CA LEU A 26 -11.10 -7.53 0.21
C LEU A 26 -10.01 -8.60 0.08
N THR A 27 -10.34 -9.66 -0.66
CA THR A 27 -9.35 -10.68 -1.02
C THR A 27 -8.38 -10.15 -2.06
N ASP A 28 -7.22 -10.80 -2.17
CA ASP A 28 -6.25 -10.52 -3.23
C ASP A 28 -6.88 -10.64 -4.62
N GLN A 29 -7.73 -11.66 -4.85
CA GLN A 29 -8.39 -11.84 -6.14
C GLN A 29 -9.33 -10.67 -6.46
N THR A 30 -10.21 -10.29 -5.51
CA THR A 30 -11.13 -9.17 -5.68
C THR A 30 -10.38 -7.86 -5.89
N THR A 31 -9.32 -7.64 -5.12
CA THR A 31 -8.44 -6.46 -5.22
C THR A 31 -7.78 -6.39 -6.60
N ALA A 32 -7.22 -7.49 -7.09
CA ALA A 32 -6.61 -7.56 -8.41
C ALA A 32 -7.63 -7.23 -9.51
N THR A 33 -8.83 -7.83 -9.45
CA THR A 33 -9.91 -7.56 -10.40
C THR A 33 -10.34 -6.09 -10.40
N GLN A 34 -10.57 -5.48 -9.23
CA GLN A 34 -10.99 -4.07 -9.14
C GLN A 34 -9.93 -3.10 -9.68
N LEU A 35 -8.65 -3.46 -9.57
CA LEU A 35 -7.54 -2.64 -10.04
C LEU A 35 -7.08 -2.97 -11.47
N GLY A 36 -7.74 -3.91 -12.16
CA GLY A 36 -7.35 -4.34 -13.51
C GLY A 36 -5.98 -5.04 -13.56
N LEU A 37 -5.56 -5.66 -12.46
CA LEU A 37 -4.28 -6.37 -12.33
C LEU A 37 -4.46 -7.88 -12.48
N SER A 38 -3.45 -8.56 -13.01
CA SER A 38 -3.35 -10.00 -12.83
C SER A 38 -2.98 -10.35 -11.38
N PRO A 39 -3.43 -11.49 -10.82
CA PRO A 39 -3.06 -11.92 -9.47
C PRO A 39 -1.54 -11.98 -9.24
N ARG A 40 -0.78 -12.41 -10.26
CA ARG A 40 0.69 -12.44 -10.23
C ARG A 40 1.31 -11.06 -10.04
N THR A 41 0.73 -10.02 -10.67
CA THR A 41 1.22 -8.65 -10.51
C THR A 41 0.89 -8.08 -9.14
N LEU A 42 -0.31 -8.37 -8.62
CA LEU A 42 -0.67 -8.01 -7.25
C LEU A 42 0.30 -8.65 -6.24
N HIS A 43 0.54 -9.96 -6.33
CA HIS A 43 1.43 -10.68 -5.41
C HIS A 43 2.87 -10.19 -5.48
N ARG A 44 3.37 -9.86 -6.67
CA ARG A 44 4.71 -9.26 -6.84
C ARG A 44 4.82 -7.92 -6.11
N ARG A 45 3.79 -7.06 -6.24
CA ARG A 45 3.72 -5.77 -5.53
C ARG A 45 3.65 -5.96 -4.02
N LEU A 46 2.79 -6.86 -3.54
CA LEU A 46 2.69 -7.17 -2.12
C LEU A 46 4.01 -7.69 -1.54
N ARG A 47 4.73 -8.55 -2.29
CA ARG A 47 6.05 -9.01 -1.88
C ARG A 47 7.03 -7.86 -1.75
N HIS A 48 7.10 -7.00 -2.77
CA HIS A 48 7.93 -5.80 -2.71
C HIS A 48 7.60 -4.91 -1.51
N LEU A 49 6.31 -4.67 -1.24
CA LEU A 49 5.88 -3.88 -0.08
C LEU A 49 6.25 -4.53 1.26
N MET A 50 6.15 -5.86 1.36
CA MET A 50 6.59 -6.60 2.56
C MET A 50 8.10 -6.47 2.76
N ASP A 51 8.88 -6.61 1.69
CA ASP A 51 10.33 -6.48 1.71
C ASP A 51 10.74 -5.04 2.12
N THR A 52 10.10 -4.02 1.55
CA THR A 52 10.33 -2.60 1.89
C THR A 52 9.93 -2.28 3.33
N ALA A 53 8.82 -2.83 3.81
CA ALA A 53 8.35 -2.63 5.18
C ALA A 53 9.11 -3.47 6.23
N GLY A 54 9.97 -4.40 5.80
CA GLY A 54 10.68 -5.32 6.68
C GLY A 54 9.76 -6.31 7.40
N VAL A 55 8.62 -6.65 6.81
CA VAL A 55 7.60 -7.54 7.39
C VAL A 55 7.50 -8.84 6.60
N ARG A 56 6.90 -9.87 7.21
CA ARG A 56 6.85 -11.21 6.62
C ARG A 56 5.46 -11.69 6.26
N THR A 57 4.43 -11.04 6.79
CA THR A 57 3.03 -11.43 6.57
C THR A 57 2.18 -10.26 6.11
N ARG A 58 1.11 -10.57 5.38
CA ARG A 58 0.11 -9.58 4.94
C ARG A 58 -0.52 -8.84 6.12
N MET A 59 -0.77 -9.53 7.23
CA MET A 59 -1.30 -8.91 8.46
C MET A 59 -0.32 -7.86 9.00
N GLN A 60 0.97 -8.20 9.08
CA GLN A 60 2.00 -7.26 9.51
C GLN A 60 2.15 -6.08 8.54
N LEU A 61 2.01 -6.33 7.23
CA LEU A 61 1.98 -5.27 6.22
C LEU A 61 0.80 -4.32 6.41
N GLY A 62 -0.40 -4.83 6.69
CA GLY A 62 -1.57 -4.00 6.99
C GLY A 62 -1.34 -3.12 8.22
N ALA A 63 -0.82 -3.70 9.31
CA ALA A 63 -0.49 -2.94 10.52
C ALA A 63 0.59 -1.88 10.28
N HIS A 64 1.61 -2.20 9.49
CA HIS A 64 2.62 -1.22 9.05
C HIS A 64 1.96 -0.10 8.24
N ALA A 65 1.12 -0.46 7.26
CA ALA A 65 0.50 0.51 6.37
C ALA A 65 -0.35 1.54 7.10
N VAL A 66 -1.13 1.13 8.11
CA VAL A 66 -1.91 2.05 8.95
C VAL A 66 -1.01 2.96 9.78
N ARG A 67 0.03 2.42 10.43
CA ARG A 67 0.94 3.21 11.27
C ARG A 67 1.75 4.25 10.49
N HIS A 68 2.05 3.96 9.22
CA HIS A 68 2.91 4.80 8.38
C HIS A 68 2.14 5.56 7.29
N GLY A 69 0.80 5.52 7.29
CA GLY A 69 -0.03 6.26 6.32
C GLY A 69 0.10 5.76 4.88
N TRP A 70 0.43 4.48 4.67
CA TRP A 70 0.66 3.93 3.33
C TRP A 70 -0.62 3.60 2.56
N SER A 71 -1.77 3.53 3.22
CA SER A 71 -3.06 3.24 2.58
C SER A 71 -3.82 4.48 2.14
N GLU A 72 -3.36 5.67 2.49
CA GLU A 72 -4.01 6.92 2.12
C GLU A 72 -3.38 7.48 0.84
N PRO A 73 -4.16 7.72 -0.24
CA PRO A 73 -3.63 8.48 -1.36
C PRO A 73 -3.14 9.84 -0.85
N PRO A 74 -2.03 10.38 -1.37
CA PRO A 74 -1.55 11.67 -0.89
C PRO A 74 -2.68 12.68 -1.13
N VAL A 75 -3.16 13.29 -0.06
CA VAL A 75 -4.17 14.36 -0.16
C VAL A 75 -3.62 15.40 -1.14
N PRO A 76 -4.33 15.73 -2.23
CA PRO A 76 -3.87 16.75 -3.14
C PRO A 76 -3.89 18.06 -2.35
N SER A 77 -2.71 18.54 -1.96
CA SER A 77 -2.52 19.91 -1.52
C SER A 77 -2.87 20.78 -2.72
N GLY A 78 -4.10 21.28 -2.79
CA GLY A 78 -4.51 22.24 -3.83
C GLY A 78 -4.49 23.67 -3.31
N PRO A 79 -4.72 24.66 -4.18
CA PRO A 79 -4.24 24.76 -5.56
C PRO A 79 -2.77 25.19 -5.66
#